data_AF-A0A2G8JLP4-F1
#
_entry.id   AF-A0A2G8JLP4-F1
#
_cell.length_a   1.000
_cell.length_b   1.000
_cell.length_c   1.000
_cell.angle_alpha   90.00
_cell.angle_beta   90.00
_cell.angle_gamma   90.00
#
_symmetry.space_group_name_H-M   'P 1'
#
loop_
_entity.id
_entity.type
_entity.pdbx_description
1 polymer ?
#
loop_
_entity_poly.entity_id
_entity_poly.type
_entity_poly.pdbx_seq_one_letter_code
_entity_poly.pdbx_strand_id
1 'polypeptide(L)'
;MAVIELKFAEQFVQLGSQSVAELAGKATIEKCLNTVGVSLAMVMAGTGNLKVLRLARALRSRVSDDVTYGNHMAISSMIGLLFLGGGRFTLSNSAEAVAALICSFYPVFPNNSKDNRYHLQAFRHLYVLASEPRLVLPKEVSSGDMCYVPLEIIFKKTIWHGEQCVQMLAPCIIPELSQIKELRIIGPRYMPITLRPESDLQLLKQILRLGGVLFVKQRAGHLSYAEDPKGYKGLLAQSFTHDTTGSHLTDPKLIHAFTSDPRVLNFSKMFCHFKADGRKDAELLLSPLMFECVIQEKLNILPVLLEIYATLERLRRDLSPIDLWQLKLVLSFASKCSEAACLNGRSGIKAQLISSETCQLLQAEVEGILIKCLQENKELVQRYLIQGKQPHTKEDFAKLACFLNYFHLPSAARISALQVTGKVQSLPVLESLQYKDMIRYISAFWEYPGGK
;
A
#
# COMPACT_ATOMS: atom_id res chain seq x y z
N MET A 1 -21.62 24.66 -7.38
CA MET A 1 -23.08 24.87 -7.18
C MET A 1 -23.45 25.06 -5.70
N ALA A 2 -23.17 24.13 -4.79
CA ALA A 2 -23.58 24.25 -3.38
C ALA A 2 -23.14 25.53 -2.64
N VAL A 3 -21.97 26.08 -2.96
CA VAL A 3 -21.50 27.36 -2.39
C VAL A 3 -22.39 28.54 -2.81
N ILE A 4 -22.88 28.51 -4.05
CA ILE A 4 -23.75 29.55 -4.62
C ILE A 4 -25.14 29.46 -3.97
N GLU A 5 -25.70 28.25 -3.88
CA GLU A 5 -27.00 28.03 -3.23
C GLU A 5 -26.98 28.38 -1.73
N LEU A 6 -25.87 28.09 -1.03
CA LEU A 6 -25.69 28.51 0.36
C LEU A 6 -25.73 30.04 0.48
N LYS A 7 -25.03 30.74 -0.43
CA LYS A 7 -25.05 32.22 -0.47
C LYS A 7 -26.46 32.76 -0.74
N PHE A 8 -27.21 32.14 -1.65
CA PHE A 8 -28.61 32.52 -1.88
C PHE A 8 -29.48 32.28 -0.66
N ALA A 9 -29.33 31.15 0.02
CA ALA A 9 -30.07 30.87 1.25
C ALA A 9 -29.76 31.91 2.34
N GLU A 10 -28.50 32.27 2.53
CA GLU A 10 -28.08 33.33 3.47
C GLU A 10 -28.66 34.69 3.09
N GLN A 11 -28.71 35.04 1.80
CA GLN A 11 -29.34 36.27 1.31
C GLN A 11 -30.85 36.28 1.59
N PHE A 12 -31.57 35.18 1.37
CA PHE A 12 -32.99 35.10 1.69
C PHE A 12 -33.27 35.21 3.20
N VAL A 13 -32.40 34.68 4.05
CA VAL A 13 -32.48 34.87 5.51
C VAL A 13 -32.30 36.34 5.89
N GLN A 14 -31.34 37.05 5.27
CA GLN A 14 -31.13 38.48 5.51
C GLN A 14 -32.28 39.35 5.00
N LEU A 15 -32.85 39.00 3.84
CA LEU A 15 -34.00 39.70 3.27
C LEU A 15 -35.23 39.59 4.17
N GLY A 16 -35.43 38.45 4.84
CA GLY A 16 -36.55 38.23 5.75
C GLY A 16 -36.59 39.19 6.95
N SER A 17 -35.46 39.79 7.35
CA SER A 17 -35.40 40.75 8.46
C SER A 17 -35.51 42.22 8.02
N GLN A 18 -35.62 42.49 6.72
CA GLN A 18 -35.67 43.86 6.17
C GLN A 18 -37.11 44.31 5.90
N SER A 19 -37.35 45.62 5.86
CA SER A 19 -38.66 46.20 5.50
C SER A 19 -39.13 45.82 4.09
N VAL A 20 -38.20 45.48 3.20
CA VAL A 20 -38.49 44.96 1.85
C VAL A 20 -39.33 43.67 1.90
N ALA A 21 -39.22 42.88 2.98
CA ALA A 21 -40.00 41.66 3.15
C ALA A 21 -41.50 41.92 3.33
N GLU A 22 -41.88 43.09 3.83
CA GLU A 22 -43.28 43.47 3.99
C GLU A 22 -43.93 43.80 2.65
N LEU A 23 -43.15 44.41 1.73
CA LEU A 23 -43.60 44.73 0.36
C LEU A 23 -43.74 43.49 -0.53
N ALA A 24 -42.80 42.54 -0.43
CA ALA A 24 -42.82 41.31 -1.22
C ALA A 24 -43.74 40.21 -0.63
N GLY A 25 -44.16 40.38 0.62
CA GLY A 25 -44.92 39.40 1.39
C GLY A 25 -44.00 38.38 2.09
N LYS A 26 -44.01 38.38 3.43
CA LYS A 26 -43.20 37.47 4.27
C LYS A 26 -43.41 36.00 3.92
N ALA A 27 -44.65 35.59 3.66
CA ALA A 27 -44.97 34.21 3.27
C ALA A 27 -44.33 33.78 1.94
N THR A 28 -44.18 34.71 0.98
CA THR A 28 -43.54 34.43 -0.31
C THR A 28 -42.04 34.23 -0.12
N ILE A 29 -41.40 35.07 0.69
CA ILE A 29 -39.98 34.94 1.01
C ILE A 29 -39.69 33.63 1.73
N GLU A 30 -40.52 33.24 2.71
CA GLU A 30 -40.37 31.95 3.40
C GLU A 30 -40.52 30.77 2.44
N LYS A 31 -41.44 30.82 1.46
CA LYS A 31 -41.57 29.77 0.43
C LYS A 31 -40.34 29.69 -0.47
N CYS A 32 -39.79 30.82 -0.89
CA CYS A 32 -38.54 30.87 -1.66
C CYS A 32 -37.36 30.31 -0.84
N LEU A 33 -37.25 30.71 0.42
CA LEU A 33 -36.22 30.22 1.35
C LEU A 33 -36.30 28.70 1.53
N ASN A 34 -37.51 28.15 1.72
CA ASN A 34 -37.72 26.70 1.80
C ASN A 34 -37.31 25.98 0.52
N THR A 35 -37.64 26.54 -0.64
CA THR A 35 -37.33 25.93 -1.94
C THR A 35 -35.81 25.91 -2.18
N VAL A 36 -35.13 27.03 -1.92
CA VAL A 36 -33.66 27.14 -2.01
C VAL A 36 -32.98 26.25 -0.95
N GLY A 37 -33.56 26.16 0.25
CA GLY A 37 -33.06 25.30 1.30
C GLY A 37 -33.12 23.82 0.91
N VAL A 38 -34.26 23.37 0.36
CA VAL A 38 -34.43 22.00 -0.14
C VAL A 38 -33.50 21.74 -1.33
N SER A 39 -33.31 22.69 -2.24
CA SER A 39 -32.35 22.53 -3.36
C SER A 39 -30.92 22.35 -2.87
N LEU A 40 -30.48 23.19 -1.93
CA LEU A 40 -29.17 23.07 -1.28
C LEU A 40 -28.99 21.72 -0.59
N ALA A 41 -30.03 21.22 0.08
CA ALA A 41 -30.01 19.90 0.72
C ALA A 41 -29.99 18.75 -0.29
N MET A 42 -30.66 18.88 -1.44
CA MET A 42 -30.60 17.89 -2.54
C MET A 42 -29.19 17.78 -3.12
N VAL A 43 -28.50 18.90 -3.35
CA VAL A 43 -27.12 18.89 -3.88
C VAL A 43 -26.13 18.30 -2.87
N MET A 44 -26.35 18.51 -1.57
CA MET A 44 -25.52 17.97 -0.49
C MET A 44 -26.05 16.64 0.09
N ALA A 45 -26.97 15.98 -0.60
CA ALA A 45 -27.70 14.83 -0.05
C ALA A 45 -26.77 13.68 0.37
N GLY A 46 -26.96 13.19 1.59
CA GLY A 46 -26.18 12.13 2.22
C GLY A 46 -24.83 12.57 2.83
N THR A 47 -24.30 13.74 2.49
CA THR A 47 -22.94 14.14 2.94
C THR A 47 -22.89 14.63 4.39
N GLY A 48 -24.02 15.04 4.98
CA GLY A 48 -24.05 15.59 6.34
C GLY A 48 -23.31 16.93 6.51
N ASN A 49 -23.31 17.79 5.48
CA ASN A 49 -22.56 19.06 5.52
C ASN A 49 -22.94 19.94 6.74
N LEU A 50 -21.93 20.29 7.55
CA LEU A 50 -22.11 21.05 8.79
C LEU A 50 -22.70 22.45 8.58
N LYS A 51 -22.34 23.14 7.49
CA LYS A 51 -22.83 24.51 7.23
C LYS A 51 -24.33 24.49 6.93
N VAL A 52 -24.76 23.58 6.07
CA VAL A 52 -26.19 23.43 5.71
C VAL A 52 -26.99 22.96 6.93
N LEU A 53 -26.42 22.06 7.76
CA LEU A 53 -27.06 21.64 8.99
C LEU A 53 -27.24 22.80 9.99
N ARG A 54 -26.23 23.65 10.16
CA ARG A 54 -26.32 24.84 11.02
C ARG A 54 -27.42 25.79 10.54
N LEU A 55 -27.50 26.04 9.23
CA LEU A 55 -28.57 26.82 8.62
C LEU A 55 -29.94 26.19 8.89
N ALA A 56 -30.11 24.90 8.62
CA ALA A 56 -31.37 24.20 8.84
C ALA A 56 -31.79 24.21 10.33
N ARG A 57 -30.84 24.09 11.26
CA ARG A 57 -31.11 24.21 12.70
C ARG A 57 -31.56 25.61 13.10
N ALA A 58 -30.92 26.65 12.56
CA ALA A 58 -31.31 28.04 12.81
C ALA A 58 -32.71 28.34 12.28
N LEU A 59 -33.06 27.83 11.09
CA LEU A 59 -34.41 27.95 10.53
C LEU A 59 -35.44 27.18 11.36
N ARG A 60 -35.09 25.98 11.85
CA ARG A 60 -35.97 25.16 12.69
C ARG A 60 -36.32 25.82 14.02
N SER A 61 -35.39 26.58 14.62
CA SER A 61 -35.64 27.28 15.89
C SER A 61 -36.60 28.48 15.76
N ARG A 62 -36.91 28.92 14.54
CA ARG A 62 -37.88 30.00 14.31
C ARG A 62 -39.30 29.45 14.48
N VAL A 63 -39.96 29.85 15.56
CA VAL A 63 -41.38 29.57 15.80
C VAL A 63 -42.06 30.93 15.96
N SER A 64 -42.65 31.41 14.87
CA SER A 64 -43.44 32.65 14.82
C SER A 64 -44.74 32.37 14.07
N ASP A 65 -45.75 33.21 14.24
CA ASP A 65 -47.05 33.03 13.58
C ASP A 65 -46.94 33.01 12.04
N ASP A 66 -45.91 33.65 11.48
CA ASP A 66 -45.59 33.64 10.04
C ASP A 66 -45.05 32.27 9.54
N VAL A 67 -44.67 31.35 10.43
CA VAL A 67 -44.08 30.04 10.09
C VAL A 67 -45.16 28.97 10.10
N THR A 68 -45.50 28.47 8.92
CA THR A 68 -46.53 27.43 8.74
C THR A 68 -45.99 26.02 8.98
N TYR A 69 -46.88 25.03 9.09
CA TYR A 69 -46.51 23.61 9.14
C TYR A 69 -45.62 23.21 7.96
N GLY A 70 -45.90 23.72 6.76
CA GLY A 70 -45.14 23.48 5.55
C GLY A 70 -43.69 23.95 5.62
N ASN A 71 -43.42 25.06 6.31
CA ASN A 71 -42.04 25.54 6.52
C ASN A 71 -41.26 24.54 7.36
N HIS A 72 -41.83 24.07 8.48
CA HIS A 72 -41.22 23.04 9.32
C HIS A 72 -41.04 21.71 8.57
N MET A 73 -41.98 21.36 7.68
CA MET A 73 -41.88 20.19 6.80
C MET A 73 -40.70 20.32 5.82
N ALA A 74 -40.55 21.47 5.17
CA ALA A 74 -39.44 21.74 4.26
C ALA A 74 -38.09 21.67 4.99
N ILE A 75 -37.97 22.34 6.14
CA ILE A 75 -36.75 22.32 6.96
C ILE A 75 -36.42 20.91 7.45
N SER A 76 -37.44 20.14 7.86
CA SER A 76 -37.25 18.74 8.26
C SER A 76 -36.80 17.88 7.09
N SER A 77 -37.33 18.14 5.89
CA SER A 77 -36.90 17.47 4.65
C SER A 77 -35.46 17.82 4.28
N MET A 78 -35.03 19.07 4.48
CA MET A 78 -33.63 19.47 4.30
C MET A 78 -32.70 18.66 5.21
N ILE A 79 -33.03 18.54 6.49
CA ILE A 79 -32.24 17.76 7.45
C ILE A 79 -32.24 16.27 7.06
N GLY A 80 -33.40 15.74 6.67
CA GLY A 80 -33.54 14.35 6.22
C GLY A 80 -32.71 14.04 4.97
N LEU A 81 -32.69 14.94 3.98
CA LEU A 81 -31.88 14.80 2.77
C LEU A 81 -30.37 14.87 3.07
N LEU A 82 -29.92 15.74 3.97
CA LEU A 82 -28.52 15.83 4.36
C LEU A 82 -28.00 14.51 4.96
N PHE A 83 -28.84 13.81 5.73
CA PHE A 83 -28.52 12.54 6.38
C PHE A 83 -29.31 11.37 5.77
N LEU A 84 -29.51 11.39 4.45
CA LEU A 84 -30.30 10.40 3.74
C LEU A 84 -29.78 8.98 4.01
N GLY A 85 -30.62 8.14 4.62
CA GLY A 85 -30.26 6.79 5.06
C GLY A 85 -29.01 6.74 5.95
N GLY A 86 -28.82 7.74 6.81
CA GLY A 86 -27.65 7.84 7.70
C GLY A 86 -26.34 8.20 6.99
N GLY A 87 -26.42 8.75 5.77
CA GLY A 87 -25.25 9.04 4.93
C GLY A 87 -24.83 7.89 4.01
N ARG A 88 -25.63 6.81 3.96
CA ARG A 88 -25.42 5.69 3.05
C ARG A 88 -25.99 5.94 1.66
N PHE A 89 -27.06 6.71 1.59
CA PHE A 89 -27.82 6.96 0.38
C PHE A 89 -27.67 8.41 -0.06
N THR A 90 -27.88 8.63 -1.35
CA THR A 90 -27.85 9.93 -1.99
C THR A 90 -28.77 9.90 -3.20
N LEU A 91 -29.02 11.03 -3.83
CA LEU A 91 -30.00 11.15 -4.91
C LEU A 91 -29.36 10.85 -6.27
N SER A 92 -30.09 10.10 -7.09
CA SER A 92 -29.78 9.87 -8.49
C SER A 92 -30.43 10.94 -9.39
N ASN A 93 -29.91 11.09 -10.59
CA ASN A 93 -30.36 12.01 -11.64
C ASN A 93 -30.93 11.26 -12.86
N SER A 94 -31.33 10.00 -12.72
CA SER A 94 -32.03 9.28 -13.79
C SER A 94 -33.38 9.95 -14.09
N ALA A 95 -33.93 9.75 -15.28
CA ALA A 95 -35.20 10.39 -15.65
C ALA A 95 -36.34 10.02 -14.67
N GLU A 96 -36.37 8.77 -14.21
CA GLU A 96 -37.34 8.27 -13.23
C GLU A 96 -37.12 8.90 -11.85
N ALA A 97 -35.87 9.02 -11.42
CA ALA A 97 -35.51 9.64 -10.16
C ALA A 97 -35.88 11.12 -10.14
N VAL A 98 -35.61 11.85 -11.23
CA VAL A 98 -35.98 13.26 -11.38
C VAL A 98 -37.50 13.41 -11.35
N ALA A 99 -38.26 12.55 -12.03
CA ALA A 99 -39.73 12.56 -11.97
C ALA A 99 -40.23 12.36 -10.53
N ALA A 100 -39.67 11.40 -9.80
CA ALA A 100 -40.00 11.15 -8.40
C ALA A 100 -39.65 12.33 -7.48
N LEU A 101 -38.50 13.00 -7.71
CA LEU A 101 -38.08 14.18 -6.97
C LEU A 101 -38.97 15.39 -7.23
N ILE A 102 -39.43 15.60 -8.47
CA ILE A 102 -40.38 16.67 -8.81
C ILE A 102 -41.70 16.45 -8.05
N CYS A 103 -42.20 15.21 -8.02
CA CYS A 103 -43.39 14.88 -7.23
C CYS A 103 -43.15 15.08 -5.73
N SER A 104 -41.99 14.67 -5.21
CA SER A 104 -41.68 14.74 -3.78
C SER A 104 -41.41 16.16 -3.27
N PHE A 105 -40.75 16.99 -4.08
CA PHE A 105 -40.30 18.33 -3.70
C PHE A 105 -41.03 19.43 -4.46
N TYR A 106 -42.30 19.19 -4.82
CA TYR A 106 -43.16 20.22 -5.37
C TYR A 106 -43.15 21.48 -4.47
N PRO A 107 -42.90 22.69 -5.01
CA PRO A 107 -42.51 23.86 -4.22
C PRO A 107 -43.63 24.46 -3.35
N VAL A 108 -44.87 23.97 -3.48
CA VAL A 108 -46.00 24.41 -2.65
C VAL A 108 -46.15 23.50 -1.44
N PHE A 109 -45.69 23.97 -0.28
CA PHE A 109 -45.83 23.26 0.99
C PHE A 109 -47.21 23.53 1.64
N PRO A 110 -47.76 22.56 2.42
CA PRO A 110 -49.07 22.68 3.05
C PRO A 110 -49.07 23.71 4.19
N ASN A 111 -50.15 24.47 4.35
CA ASN A 111 -50.23 25.42 5.48
C ASN A 111 -50.48 24.71 6.82
N ASN A 112 -51.32 23.67 6.80
CA ASN A 112 -51.71 22.87 7.96
C ASN A 112 -51.43 21.38 7.72
N SER A 113 -51.40 20.57 8.79
CA SER A 113 -51.16 19.13 8.68
C SER A 113 -52.17 18.37 7.82
N LYS A 114 -53.43 18.83 7.73
CA LYS A 114 -54.47 18.21 6.91
C LYS A 114 -54.63 18.83 5.51
N ASP A 115 -53.81 19.82 5.18
CA ASP A 115 -53.90 20.54 3.91
C ASP A 115 -53.31 19.70 2.76
N ASN A 116 -54.17 19.32 1.82
CA ASN A 116 -53.84 18.62 0.59
C ASN A 116 -54.38 19.35 -0.65
N ARG A 117 -54.67 20.66 -0.54
CA ARG A 117 -55.36 21.42 -1.60
C ARG A 117 -54.55 21.54 -2.89
N TYR A 118 -53.25 21.81 -2.75
CA TYR A 118 -52.34 22.06 -3.88
C TYR A 118 -51.47 20.85 -4.23
N HIS A 119 -51.19 20.00 -3.25
CA HIS A 119 -50.33 18.84 -3.42
C HIS A 119 -50.66 17.79 -2.37
N LEU A 120 -50.74 16.53 -2.78
CA LEU A 120 -50.99 15.41 -1.90
C LEU A 120 -49.75 15.12 -1.04
N GLN A 121 -49.88 15.20 0.28
CA GLN A 121 -48.74 15.00 1.19
C GLN A 121 -48.07 13.63 1.06
N ALA A 122 -48.80 12.58 0.67
CA ALA A 122 -48.24 11.24 0.48
C ALA A 122 -47.11 11.21 -0.57
N PHE A 123 -47.18 12.06 -1.61
CA PHE A 123 -46.17 12.12 -2.66
C PHE A 123 -44.83 12.67 -2.18
N ARG A 124 -44.79 13.32 -1.02
CA ARG A 124 -43.57 13.81 -0.36
C ARG A 124 -42.61 12.70 0.09
N HIS A 125 -43.04 11.44 0.03
CA HIS A 125 -42.21 10.27 0.32
C HIS A 125 -41.63 9.61 -0.96
N LEU A 126 -41.99 10.09 -2.16
CA LEU A 126 -41.51 9.52 -3.41
C LEU A 126 -40.00 9.72 -3.64
N TYR A 127 -39.32 10.61 -2.89
CA TYR A 127 -37.86 10.75 -2.94
C TYR A 127 -37.11 9.44 -2.66
N VAL A 128 -37.74 8.48 -1.99
CA VAL A 128 -37.17 7.15 -1.75
C VAL A 128 -36.87 6.42 -3.06
N LEU A 129 -37.69 6.61 -4.10
CA LEU A 129 -37.46 6.02 -5.43
C LEU A 129 -36.22 6.59 -6.13
N ALA A 130 -35.87 7.83 -5.82
CA ALA A 130 -34.66 8.49 -6.34
C ALA A 130 -33.40 8.19 -5.53
N SER A 131 -33.54 7.54 -4.37
CA SER A 131 -32.45 7.29 -3.43
C SER A 131 -31.65 6.07 -3.84
N GLU A 132 -30.34 6.24 -4.02
CA GLU A 132 -29.41 5.16 -4.37
C GLU A 132 -28.25 5.04 -3.37
N PRO A 133 -27.77 3.81 -3.08
CA PRO A 133 -26.61 3.62 -2.22
C PRO A 133 -25.33 3.91 -3.01
N ARG A 134 -24.58 4.93 -2.60
CA ARG A 134 -23.26 5.28 -3.18
C ARG A 134 -22.16 5.45 -2.13
N LEU A 135 -22.40 5.02 -0.89
CA LEU A 135 -21.37 5.04 0.14
C LEU A 135 -20.34 3.92 -0.07
N VAL A 136 -19.06 4.28 -0.08
CA VAL A 136 -17.94 3.33 -0.08
C VAL A 136 -17.32 3.27 1.31
N LEU A 137 -17.24 2.07 1.86
CA LEU A 137 -16.72 1.76 3.19
C LEU A 137 -15.50 0.83 3.05
N PRO A 138 -14.27 1.33 3.12
CA PRO A 138 -13.11 0.46 3.09
C PRO A 138 -12.99 -0.30 4.40
N LYS A 139 -12.78 -1.62 4.27
CA LYS A 139 -12.63 -2.56 5.38
C LYS A 139 -11.30 -3.27 5.23
N GLU A 140 -10.49 -3.25 6.28
CA GLU A 140 -9.20 -3.91 6.25
C GLU A 140 -9.35 -5.44 6.29
N VAL A 141 -8.61 -6.16 5.46
CA VAL A 141 -8.69 -7.63 5.38
C VAL A 141 -8.11 -8.33 6.62
N SER A 142 -7.06 -7.76 7.22
CA SER A 142 -6.34 -8.36 8.37
C SER A 142 -7.10 -8.21 9.69
N SER A 143 -7.47 -6.97 10.05
CA SER A 143 -8.19 -6.69 11.30
C SER A 143 -9.68 -6.99 11.18
N GLY A 144 -10.26 -6.83 9.99
CA GLY A 144 -11.70 -6.85 9.81
C GLY A 144 -12.38 -5.57 10.30
N ASP A 145 -11.62 -4.51 10.59
CA ASP A 145 -12.15 -3.22 11.01
C ASP A 145 -12.36 -2.27 9.83
N MET A 146 -13.23 -1.26 10.01
CA MET A 146 -13.41 -0.19 9.04
C MET A 146 -12.22 0.77 9.11
N CYS A 147 -11.70 1.18 7.96
CA CYS A 147 -10.51 2.02 7.89
C CYS A 147 -10.76 3.29 7.06
N TYR A 148 -9.77 4.19 7.05
CA TYR A 148 -9.77 5.34 6.14
C TYR A 148 -8.79 5.09 5.01
N VAL A 149 -9.18 5.42 3.77
CA VAL A 149 -8.35 5.19 2.58
C VAL A 149 -8.51 6.35 1.60
N PRO A 150 -7.41 6.90 1.04
CA PRO A 150 -7.51 7.89 -0.03
C PRO A 150 -8.02 7.22 -1.31
N LEU A 151 -9.09 7.78 -1.86
CA LEU A 151 -9.66 7.41 -3.15
C LEU A 151 -9.39 8.52 -4.15
N GLU A 152 -9.12 8.11 -5.38
CA GLU A 152 -9.05 8.96 -6.55
C GLU A 152 -10.12 8.55 -7.54
N ILE A 153 -10.88 9.53 -7.99
CA ILE A 153 -11.96 9.35 -8.93
C ILE A 153 -11.62 10.14 -10.18
N ILE A 154 -11.53 9.43 -11.28
CA ILE A 154 -11.30 10.00 -12.60
C ILE A 154 -12.65 10.12 -13.30
N PHE A 155 -13.06 11.34 -13.63
CA PHE A 155 -14.30 11.61 -14.34
C PHE A 155 -14.12 11.42 -15.85
N LYS A 156 -15.19 10.96 -16.52
CA LYS A 156 -15.25 10.89 -17.98
C LYS A 156 -15.26 12.30 -18.57
N LYS A 157 -14.63 12.45 -19.73
CA LYS A 157 -14.71 13.69 -20.51
C LYS A 157 -16.16 13.92 -20.93
N THR A 158 -16.70 15.09 -20.62
CA THR A 158 -18.02 15.53 -21.10
C THR A 158 -17.88 16.83 -21.88
N ILE A 159 -19.00 17.36 -22.37
CA ILE A 159 -19.03 18.64 -23.09
C ILE A 159 -18.71 19.81 -22.12
N TRP A 160 -19.05 19.67 -20.85
CA TRP A 160 -18.92 20.72 -19.83
C TRP A 160 -17.56 20.73 -19.14
N HIS A 161 -16.86 19.60 -19.10
CA HIS A 161 -15.56 19.47 -18.45
C HIS A 161 -14.66 18.44 -19.16
N GLY A 162 -13.36 18.73 -19.19
CA GLY A 162 -12.34 17.77 -19.58
C GLY A 162 -12.23 16.60 -18.61
N GLU A 163 -11.29 15.68 -18.85
CA GLU A 163 -10.98 14.64 -17.86
C GLU A 163 -10.45 15.31 -16.59
N GLN A 164 -11.14 15.09 -15.47
CA GLN A 164 -10.77 15.64 -14.17
C GLN A 164 -10.50 14.51 -13.19
N CYS A 165 -9.52 14.76 -12.33
CA CYS A 165 -9.13 13.85 -11.28
C CYS A 165 -9.43 14.49 -9.92
N VAL A 166 -10.20 13.81 -9.08
CA VAL A 166 -10.57 14.29 -7.75
C VAL A 166 -10.14 13.28 -6.71
N GLN A 167 -9.39 13.75 -5.71
CA GLN A 167 -8.97 12.95 -4.57
C GLN A 167 -9.89 13.21 -3.37
N MET A 168 -10.32 12.16 -2.72
CA MET A 168 -11.20 12.18 -1.54
C MET A 168 -10.78 11.10 -0.55
N LEU A 169 -11.17 11.24 0.71
CA LEU A 169 -10.88 10.25 1.76
C LEU A 169 -12.14 9.41 1.99
N ALA A 170 -12.05 8.09 1.80
CA ALA A 170 -13.10 7.17 2.19
C ALA A 170 -12.98 6.83 3.68
N PRO A 171 -14.08 6.61 4.42
CA PRO A 171 -15.49 6.48 3.98
C PRO A 171 -16.09 7.74 3.34
N CYS A 172 -16.63 7.59 2.12
CA CYS A 172 -17.24 8.71 1.39
C CYS A 172 -18.30 8.25 0.39
N ILE A 173 -19.17 9.19 0.00
CA ILE A 173 -20.15 8.99 -1.07
C ILE A 173 -19.48 9.26 -2.40
N ILE A 174 -19.51 8.27 -3.29
CA ILE A 174 -19.01 8.43 -4.65
C ILE A 174 -20.06 9.12 -5.54
N PRO A 175 -19.64 9.86 -6.58
CA PRO A 175 -20.55 10.46 -7.54
C PRO A 175 -21.25 9.39 -8.38
N GLU A 176 -22.12 9.83 -9.27
CA GLU A 176 -22.89 8.95 -10.14
C GLU A 176 -21.99 8.05 -10.99
N LEU A 177 -22.30 6.74 -11.03
CA LEU A 177 -21.48 5.72 -11.68
C LEU A 177 -21.30 5.93 -13.18
N SER A 178 -22.24 6.60 -13.84
CA SER A 178 -22.19 6.89 -15.28
C SER A 178 -21.08 7.88 -15.63
N GLN A 179 -20.77 8.80 -14.71
CA GLN A 179 -19.81 9.90 -14.87
C GLN A 179 -18.37 9.46 -14.54
N ILE A 180 -18.19 8.34 -13.82
CA ILE A 180 -16.88 7.86 -13.40
C ILE A 180 -16.23 7.03 -14.51
N LYS A 181 -15.01 7.39 -14.89
CA LYS A 181 -14.14 6.62 -15.79
C LYS A 181 -13.41 5.53 -15.03
N GLU A 182 -12.75 5.89 -13.93
CA GLU A 182 -12.02 4.95 -13.07
C GLU A 182 -12.07 5.40 -11.61
N LEU A 183 -12.13 4.43 -10.70
CA LEU A 183 -11.99 4.62 -9.26
C LEU A 183 -10.73 3.90 -8.78
N ARG A 184 -9.83 4.62 -8.13
CA ARG A 184 -8.52 4.10 -7.69
C ARG A 184 -8.34 4.33 -6.20
N ILE A 185 -7.87 3.31 -5.49
CA ILE A 185 -7.29 3.50 -4.16
C ILE A 185 -5.85 3.98 -4.35
N ILE A 186 -5.55 5.18 -3.86
CA ILE A 186 -4.18 5.70 -3.79
C ILE A 186 -3.69 5.58 -2.35
N GLY A 187 -2.38 5.51 -2.22
CA GLY A 187 -1.66 5.74 -0.98
C GLY A 187 -0.45 4.83 -0.91
N PRO A 188 0.61 5.23 -0.21
CA PRO A 188 1.71 4.33 0.06
C PRO A 188 1.32 3.20 1.03
N ARG A 189 0.23 3.36 1.80
CA ARG A 189 -0.14 2.51 2.94
C ARG A 189 -1.06 1.34 2.63
N TYR A 190 -1.85 1.43 1.57
CA TYR A 190 -2.75 0.35 1.16
C TYR A 190 -2.39 -0.10 -0.25
N MET A 191 -2.74 -1.35 -0.56
CA MET A 191 -2.56 -1.88 -1.91
C MET A 191 -3.50 -1.15 -2.89
N PRO A 192 -2.97 -0.71 -4.05
CA PRO A 192 -3.78 -0.01 -5.03
C PRO A 192 -4.78 -0.99 -5.65
N ILE A 193 -6.03 -0.55 -5.73
CA ILE A 193 -7.12 -1.25 -6.41
C ILE A 193 -7.69 -0.26 -7.42
N THR A 194 -7.86 -0.70 -8.66
CA THR A 194 -8.46 0.09 -9.73
C THR A 194 -9.75 -0.57 -10.18
N LEU A 195 -10.88 0.10 -9.98
CA LEU A 195 -12.19 -0.34 -10.45
C LEU A 195 -12.58 0.51 -11.65
N ARG A 196 -12.89 -0.15 -12.77
CA ARG A 196 -13.38 0.53 -13.99
C ARG A 196 -14.86 0.23 -14.15
N PRO A 197 -15.74 1.24 -14.07
CA PRO A 197 -17.16 1.03 -14.27
C PRO A 197 -17.52 0.48 -15.66
N GLU A 198 -16.67 0.64 -16.68
CA GLU A 198 -16.93 0.11 -18.03
C GLU A 198 -16.88 -1.42 -18.09
N SER A 199 -15.94 -2.04 -17.38
CA SER A 199 -15.82 -3.50 -17.26
C SER A 199 -16.66 -4.06 -16.10
N ASP A 200 -16.62 -3.39 -14.95
CA ASP A 200 -17.03 -3.97 -13.67
C ASP A 200 -18.31 -3.35 -13.10
N LEU A 201 -19.16 -2.74 -13.94
CA LEU A 201 -20.36 -2.00 -13.49
C LEU A 201 -21.26 -2.83 -12.57
N GLN A 202 -21.50 -4.09 -12.94
CA GLN A 202 -22.39 -4.99 -12.21
C GLN A 202 -21.83 -5.32 -10.83
N LEU A 203 -20.52 -5.61 -10.77
CA LEU A 203 -19.80 -5.89 -9.53
C LEU A 203 -19.82 -4.68 -8.60
N LEU A 204 -19.56 -3.48 -9.13
CA LEU A 204 -19.60 -2.24 -8.33
C LEU A 204 -21.01 -1.96 -7.80
N LYS A 205 -22.06 -2.12 -8.63
CA LYS A 205 -23.46 -1.99 -8.20
C LYS A 205 -23.82 -3.01 -7.11
N GLN A 206 -23.37 -4.26 -7.23
CA GLN A 206 -23.58 -5.29 -6.21
C GLN A 206 -22.88 -4.93 -4.89
N ILE A 207 -21.62 -4.50 -4.94
CA ILE A 207 -20.86 -4.05 -3.76
C ILE A 207 -21.62 -2.93 -3.04
N LEU A 208 -22.04 -1.89 -3.77
CA LEU A 208 -22.76 -0.76 -3.20
C LEU A 208 -24.09 -1.18 -2.56
N ARG A 209 -24.87 -2.06 -3.22
CA ARG A 209 -26.13 -2.59 -2.68
C ARG A 209 -25.92 -3.40 -1.41
N LEU A 210 -24.92 -4.27 -1.37
CA LEU A 210 -24.66 -5.20 -0.25
C LEU A 210 -24.05 -4.56 0.99
N GLY A 211 -23.59 -3.31 0.91
CA GLY A 211 -22.94 -2.66 2.04
C GLY A 211 -21.97 -1.56 1.67
N GLY A 212 -21.58 -1.46 0.40
CA GLY A 212 -20.53 -0.56 -0.05
C GLY A 212 -19.15 -0.95 0.49
N VAL A 213 -19.00 -2.17 1.01
CA VAL A 213 -17.77 -2.61 1.68
C VAL A 213 -16.71 -2.94 0.63
N LEU A 214 -15.59 -2.24 0.69
CA LEU A 214 -14.43 -2.46 -0.17
C LEU A 214 -13.30 -3.05 0.67
N PHE A 215 -12.93 -4.29 0.39
CA PHE A 215 -11.84 -4.94 1.10
C PHE A 215 -10.49 -4.39 0.65
N VAL A 216 -9.74 -3.84 1.58
CA VAL A 216 -8.41 -3.26 1.34
C VAL A 216 -7.35 -3.98 2.16
N LYS A 217 -6.19 -4.19 1.57
CA LYS A 217 -5.04 -4.76 2.27
C LYS A 217 -4.04 -3.65 2.59
N GLN A 218 -3.73 -3.50 3.87
CA GLN A 218 -2.66 -2.61 4.33
C GLN A 218 -1.30 -3.18 3.91
N ARG A 219 -0.41 -2.30 3.48
CA ARG A 219 0.99 -2.62 3.20
C ARG A 219 1.76 -2.77 4.51
N ALA A 220 2.72 -3.69 4.51
CA ALA A 220 3.59 -3.87 5.66
C ALA A 220 4.40 -2.59 5.94
N GLY A 221 4.74 -2.37 7.21
CA GLY A 221 5.56 -1.22 7.64
C GLY A 221 4.87 0.15 7.59
N HIS A 222 3.57 0.18 7.34
CA HIS A 222 2.76 1.38 7.46
C HIS A 222 1.69 1.18 8.53
N LEU A 223 1.31 2.26 9.21
CA LEU A 223 0.17 2.28 10.13
C LEU A 223 -1.11 2.74 9.44
N SER A 224 -2.26 2.41 10.04
CA SER A 224 -3.56 2.87 9.55
C SER A 224 -3.65 4.41 9.62
N TYR A 225 -4.51 5.02 8.80
CA TYR A 225 -4.74 6.47 8.89
C TYR A 225 -5.43 6.89 10.21
N ALA A 226 -6.05 5.96 10.93
CA ALA A 226 -6.60 6.21 12.26
C ALA A 226 -5.50 6.41 13.30
N GLU A 227 -4.44 5.58 13.25
CA GLU A 227 -3.33 5.61 14.21
C GLU A 227 -2.26 6.67 13.86
N ASP A 228 -2.07 6.93 12.57
CA ASP A 228 -1.16 7.95 12.07
C ASP A 228 -1.79 8.77 10.93
N PRO A 229 -2.63 9.78 11.21
CA PRO A 229 -3.31 10.55 10.17
C PRO A 229 -2.36 11.26 9.20
N LYS A 230 -1.20 11.72 9.70
CA LYS A 230 -0.25 12.54 8.94
C LYS A 230 0.92 11.73 8.35
N GLY A 231 1.18 10.53 8.84
CA GLY A 231 2.23 9.65 8.32
C GLY A 231 3.62 9.92 8.92
N TYR A 232 3.70 10.71 10.00
CA TYR A 232 4.99 11.09 10.57
C TYR A 232 5.74 9.90 11.17
N LYS A 233 5.03 8.92 11.74
CA LYS A 233 5.68 7.73 12.32
C LYS A 233 6.27 6.85 11.23
N GLY A 234 5.56 6.71 10.11
CA GLY A 234 6.07 6.00 8.93
C GLY A 234 7.28 6.69 8.31
N LEU A 235 7.25 8.03 8.21
CA LEU A 235 8.39 8.81 7.69
C LEU A 235 9.62 8.69 8.59
N LEU A 236 9.45 8.79 9.90
CA LEU A 236 10.55 8.59 10.86
C LEU A 236 11.17 7.20 10.70
N ALA A 237 10.35 6.15 10.56
CA ALA A 237 10.84 4.79 10.34
C ALA A 237 11.70 4.69 9.06
N GLN A 238 11.31 5.35 7.97
CA GLN A 238 12.06 5.34 6.72
C GLN A 238 13.41 6.07 6.84
N SER A 239 13.49 7.17 7.60
CA SER A 239 14.75 7.90 7.82
C SER A 239 15.83 7.03 8.45
N PHE A 240 15.49 6.11 9.36
CA PHE A 240 16.46 5.19 9.97
C PHE A 240 17.06 4.17 8.99
N THR A 241 16.43 3.91 7.83
CA THR A 241 16.99 2.97 6.83
C THR A 241 17.96 3.62 5.86
N HIS A 242 17.88 4.94 5.67
CA HIS A 242 18.76 5.65 4.74
C HIS A 242 20.16 5.91 5.32
N ASP A 243 20.29 5.93 6.65
CA ASP A 243 21.57 5.99 7.34
C ASP A 243 22.14 4.57 7.50
N THR A 244 22.87 4.10 6.49
CA THR A 244 23.60 2.81 6.49
C THR A 244 24.61 2.67 7.62
N THR A 245 24.94 3.76 8.32
CA THR A 245 25.82 3.79 9.50
C THR A 245 25.07 3.60 10.83
N GLY A 246 23.73 3.62 10.82
CA GLY A 246 22.87 3.58 12.01
C GLY A 246 22.28 2.21 12.35
N SER A 247 22.73 1.12 11.71
CA SER A 247 22.23 -0.25 11.95
C SER A 247 22.31 -0.69 13.42
N HIS A 248 23.14 -0.02 14.22
CA HIS A 248 23.36 -0.27 15.64
C HIS A 248 22.39 0.44 16.61
N LEU A 249 21.45 1.28 16.13
CA LEU A 249 20.52 2.04 16.97
C LEU A 249 19.04 1.68 16.73
N THR A 250 18.76 0.46 16.27
CA THR A 250 17.37 -0.02 16.19
C THR A 250 16.91 -0.55 17.55
N ASP A 251 16.56 0.37 18.44
CA ASP A 251 15.83 0.03 19.64
C ASP A 251 14.61 -0.83 19.22
N PRO A 252 14.47 -2.08 19.69
CA PRO A 252 13.42 -2.98 19.21
C PRO A 252 12.02 -2.47 19.55
N LYS A 253 11.93 -1.50 20.46
CA LYS A 253 10.73 -0.72 20.79
C LYS A 253 10.23 0.14 19.63
N LEU A 254 11.12 0.60 18.73
CA LEU A 254 10.75 1.39 17.56
C LEU A 254 9.88 0.60 16.59
N ILE A 255 10.01 -0.74 16.53
CA ILE A 255 9.18 -1.61 15.68
C ILE A 255 7.69 -1.43 15.98
N HIS A 256 7.33 -1.25 17.24
CA HIS A 256 5.95 -1.00 17.66
C HIS A 256 5.40 0.35 17.16
N ALA A 257 6.26 1.29 16.76
CA ALA A 257 5.83 2.63 16.35
C ALA A 257 5.36 2.69 14.89
N PHE A 258 5.65 1.68 14.05
CA PHE A 258 5.35 1.72 12.61
C PHE A 258 4.65 0.48 12.05
N THR A 259 4.45 -0.58 12.84
CA THR A 259 3.64 -1.73 12.43
C THR A 259 2.64 -2.15 13.50
N SER A 260 1.41 -2.43 13.05
CA SER A 260 0.32 -2.99 13.86
C SER A 260 0.15 -4.49 13.64
N ASP A 261 0.96 -5.13 12.77
CA ASP A 261 0.84 -6.56 12.49
C ASP A 261 1.24 -7.41 13.70
N PRO A 262 0.32 -8.20 14.31
CA PRO A 262 0.60 -9.01 15.48
C PRO A 262 1.74 -10.01 15.25
N ARG A 263 1.95 -10.49 14.02
CA ARG A 263 3.03 -11.45 13.71
C ARG A 263 4.40 -10.81 13.89
N VAL A 264 4.56 -9.60 13.37
CA VAL A 264 5.81 -8.84 13.48
C VAL A 264 6.06 -8.42 14.91
N LEU A 265 5.01 -7.96 15.62
CA LEU A 265 5.12 -7.56 17.02
C LEU A 265 5.48 -8.75 17.92
N ASN A 266 4.90 -9.93 17.67
CA ASN A 266 5.22 -11.15 18.42
C ASN A 266 6.65 -11.63 18.10
N PHE A 267 7.07 -11.58 16.83
CA PHE A 267 8.44 -11.91 16.47
C PHE A 267 9.45 -11.00 17.17
N SER A 268 9.22 -9.68 17.14
CA SER A 268 10.09 -8.70 17.81
C SER A 268 10.17 -8.93 19.33
N LYS A 269 9.05 -9.28 19.98
CA LYS A 269 9.05 -9.61 21.41
C LYS A 269 9.81 -10.89 21.74
N MET A 270 9.74 -11.90 20.88
CA MET A 270 10.35 -13.21 21.13
C MET A 270 11.82 -13.28 20.73
N PHE A 271 12.21 -12.61 19.64
CA PHE A 271 13.52 -12.76 19.00
C PHE A 271 14.38 -11.49 19.00
N CYS A 272 13.79 -10.32 19.27
CA CYS A 272 14.53 -9.05 19.30
C CYS A 272 14.57 -8.41 20.69
N HIS A 273 14.05 -9.07 21.72
CA HIS A 273 14.15 -8.63 23.12
C HIS A 273 14.70 -9.79 23.95
N PHE A 274 16.03 -9.94 24.01
CA PHE A 274 16.65 -10.95 24.86
C PHE A 274 16.96 -10.37 26.24
N LYS A 275 16.21 -10.80 27.27
CA LYS A 275 16.48 -10.41 28.66
C LYS A 275 17.66 -11.14 29.32
N ALA A 276 18.31 -12.06 28.61
CA ALA A 276 19.38 -12.90 29.16
C ALA A 276 20.73 -12.59 28.49
N ASP A 277 21.76 -12.33 29.30
CA ASP A 277 23.08 -11.79 28.93
C ASP A 277 23.90 -12.59 27.88
N GLY A 278 23.46 -13.76 27.43
CA GLY A 278 24.27 -14.68 26.64
C GLY A 278 24.16 -14.61 25.12
N ARG A 279 23.25 -13.79 24.52
CA ARG A 279 23.02 -13.80 23.06
C ARG A 279 22.86 -12.41 22.43
N LYS A 280 23.66 -11.43 22.86
CA LYS A 280 23.64 -10.06 22.33
C LYS A 280 23.97 -10.01 20.82
N ASP A 281 24.81 -10.92 20.33
CA ASP A 281 25.22 -10.97 18.91
C ASP A 281 24.07 -11.32 17.96
N ALA A 282 23.18 -12.23 18.37
CA ALA A 282 22.02 -12.63 17.58
C ALA A 282 20.95 -11.51 17.56
N GLU A 283 20.77 -10.81 18.68
CA GLU A 283 19.87 -9.67 18.79
C GLU A 283 20.29 -8.53 17.85
N LEU A 284 21.59 -8.23 17.81
CA LEU A 284 22.19 -7.20 16.96
C LEU A 284 22.01 -7.46 15.45
N LEU A 285 21.83 -8.73 15.06
CA LEU A 285 21.62 -9.13 13.66
C LEU A 285 20.15 -9.26 13.30
N LEU A 286 19.31 -9.74 14.23
CA LEU A 286 17.88 -9.97 13.98
C LEU A 286 17.08 -8.67 13.99
N SER A 287 17.41 -7.68 14.84
CA SER A 287 16.66 -6.42 14.89
C SER A 287 16.77 -5.60 13.60
N PRO A 288 17.95 -5.42 12.97
CA PRO A 288 18.05 -4.63 11.73
C PRO A 288 17.45 -5.40 10.54
N LEU A 289 17.61 -6.72 10.49
CA LEU A 289 17.01 -7.56 9.46
C LEU A 289 15.47 -7.48 9.48
N MET A 290 14.88 -7.54 10.68
CA MET A 290 13.45 -7.35 10.86
C MET A 290 13.00 -5.95 10.45
N PHE A 291 13.76 -4.93 10.84
CA PHE A 291 13.49 -3.54 10.49
C PHE A 291 13.47 -3.34 8.96
N GLU A 292 14.48 -3.84 8.27
CA GLU A 292 14.58 -3.81 6.80
C GLU A 292 13.42 -4.56 6.14
N CYS A 293 13.12 -5.78 6.61
CA CYS A 293 12.05 -6.61 6.06
C CYS A 293 10.66 -5.97 6.20
N VAL A 294 10.41 -5.27 7.31
CA VAL A 294 9.13 -4.58 7.55
C VAL A 294 8.99 -3.36 6.64
N ILE A 295 10.04 -2.54 6.54
CA ILE A 295 10.01 -1.28 5.77
C ILE A 295 9.97 -1.54 4.26
N GLN A 296 10.68 -2.55 3.78
CA GLN A 296 10.72 -2.89 2.35
C GLN A 296 9.55 -3.79 1.90
N GLU A 297 8.57 -4.08 2.78
CA GLU A 297 7.45 -4.99 2.50
C GLU A 297 7.88 -6.43 2.15
N LYS A 298 8.99 -6.91 2.73
CA LYS A 298 9.66 -8.19 2.43
C LYS A 298 9.50 -9.26 3.51
N LEU A 299 8.48 -9.15 4.36
CA LEU A 299 8.23 -10.11 5.46
C LEU A 299 8.16 -11.59 5.02
N ASN A 300 7.73 -11.86 3.79
CA ASN A 300 7.68 -13.24 3.27
C ASN A 300 9.08 -13.86 3.05
N ILE A 301 10.10 -13.02 2.89
CA ILE A 301 11.49 -13.42 2.60
C ILE A 301 12.27 -13.60 3.90
N LEU A 302 11.77 -13.08 5.02
CA LEU A 302 12.43 -13.19 6.32
C LEU A 302 12.84 -14.63 6.66
N PRO A 303 12.02 -15.69 6.48
CA PRO A 303 12.46 -17.06 6.74
C PRO A 303 13.65 -17.49 5.86
N VAL A 304 13.68 -17.04 4.61
CA VAL A 304 14.77 -17.32 3.68
C VAL A 304 16.05 -16.60 4.11
N LEU A 305 15.94 -15.34 4.55
CA LEU A 305 17.08 -14.58 5.06
C LEU A 305 17.64 -15.21 6.33
N LEU A 306 16.78 -15.64 7.25
CA LEU A 306 17.20 -16.36 8.45
C LEU A 306 17.91 -17.67 8.10
N GLU A 307 17.43 -18.41 7.10
CA GLU A 307 18.08 -19.64 6.63
C GLU A 307 19.44 -19.35 5.96
N ILE A 308 19.58 -18.23 5.23
CA ILE A 308 20.87 -17.78 4.67
C ILE A 308 21.87 -17.47 5.79
N TYR A 309 21.46 -16.78 6.85
CA TYR A 309 22.34 -16.54 8.00
C TYR A 309 22.67 -17.83 8.76
N ALA A 310 21.71 -18.73 8.94
CA ALA A 310 21.93 -20.02 9.60
C ALA A 310 22.85 -20.95 8.79
N THR A 311 22.76 -20.94 7.46
CA THR A 311 23.68 -21.68 6.57
C THR A 311 25.10 -21.09 6.62
N LEU A 312 25.24 -19.76 6.70
CA LEU A 312 26.54 -19.12 6.91
C LEU A 312 27.19 -19.47 8.25
N GLU A 313 26.42 -19.48 9.34
CA GLU A 313 26.94 -19.90 10.64
C GLU A 313 27.34 -21.38 10.65
N ARG A 314 26.57 -22.24 9.97
CA ARG A 314 26.94 -23.66 9.76
C ARG A 314 28.24 -23.78 8.99
N LEU A 315 28.39 -23.03 7.89
CA LEU A 315 29.62 -22.98 7.08
C LEU A 315 30.85 -22.48 7.85
N ARG A 316 30.67 -21.59 8.84
CA ARG A 316 31.76 -21.16 9.73
C ARG A 316 32.23 -22.27 10.67
N ARG A 317 31.38 -23.25 11.00
CA ARG A 317 31.72 -24.39 11.87
C ARG A 317 32.27 -25.55 11.05
N ASP A 318 31.50 -26.02 10.07
CA ASP A 318 31.83 -27.17 9.22
C ASP A 318 31.54 -26.86 7.75
N LEU A 319 32.51 -27.11 6.86
CA LEU A 319 32.33 -26.91 5.43
C LEU A 319 31.48 -28.05 4.83
N SER A 320 30.23 -27.73 4.47
CA SER A 320 29.35 -28.63 3.74
C SER A 320 29.21 -28.18 2.27
N PRO A 321 29.37 -29.09 1.28
CA PRO A 321 29.20 -28.74 -0.14
C PRO A 321 27.78 -28.30 -0.48
N ILE A 322 26.78 -28.82 0.21
CA ILE A 322 25.35 -28.57 -0.07
C ILE A 322 24.97 -27.15 0.36
N ASP A 323 25.37 -26.72 1.55
CA ASP A 323 25.08 -25.37 2.05
C ASP A 323 25.77 -24.32 1.16
N LEU A 324 27.00 -24.61 0.70
CA LEU A 324 27.71 -23.74 -0.22
C LEU A 324 27.01 -23.63 -1.59
N TRP A 325 26.45 -24.73 -2.10
CA TRP A 325 25.66 -24.72 -3.32
C TRP A 325 24.39 -23.89 -3.18
N GLN A 326 23.70 -23.98 -2.03
CA GLN A 326 22.52 -23.16 -1.76
C GLN A 326 22.86 -21.66 -1.76
N LEU A 327 23.93 -21.26 -1.06
CA LEU A 327 24.38 -19.87 -1.06
C LEU A 327 24.81 -19.39 -2.44
N LYS A 328 25.51 -20.24 -3.21
CA LYS A 328 25.91 -19.93 -4.59
C LYS A 328 24.70 -19.74 -5.50
N LEU A 329 23.66 -20.55 -5.35
CA LEU A 329 22.40 -20.39 -6.08
C LEU A 329 21.71 -19.07 -5.72
N VAL A 330 21.69 -18.70 -4.44
CA VAL A 330 21.13 -17.41 -4.00
C VAL A 330 21.91 -16.23 -4.60
N LEU A 331 23.25 -16.25 -4.54
CA LEU A 331 24.11 -15.20 -5.10
C LEU A 331 23.97 -15.07 -6.62
N SER A 332 23.97 -16.21 -7.33
CA SER A 332 23.80 -16.22 -8.80
C SER A 332 22.39 -15.81 -9.25
N PHE A 333 21.37 -16.10 -8.45
CA PHE A 333 20.03 -15.61 -8.69
C PHE A 333 19.94 -14.09 -8.47
N ALA A 334 20.55 -13.59 -7.39
CA ALA A 334 20.57 -12.17 -7.08
C ALA A 334 21.31 -11.33 -8.14
N SER A 335 22.46 -11.80 -8.62
CA SER A 335 23.22 -11.11 -9.68
C SER A 335 22.42 -11.01 -10.99
N LYS A 336 21.82 -12.13 -11.44
CA LYS A 336 20.96 -12.14 -12.64
C LYS A 336 19.74 -11.25 -12.51
N CYS A 337 19.12 -11.20 -11.34
CA CYS A 337 18.00 -10.31 -11.08
C CYS A 337 18.42 -8.83 -11.14
N SER A 338 19.63 -8.50 -10.66
CA SER A 338 20.18 -7.14 -10.77
C SER A 338 20.40 -6.73 -12.22
N GLU A 339 21.00 -7.60 -13.04
CA GLU A 339 21.23 -7.35 -14.47
C GLU A 339 19.92 -7.17 -15.27
N ALA A 340 18.94 -8.04 -15.02
CA ALA A 340 17.63 -7.97 -15.67
C ALA A 340 16.82 -6.70 -15.27
N ALA A 341 17.04 -6.18 -14.07
CA ALA A 341 16.42 -4.93 -13.62
C ALA A 341 17.00 -3.70 -14.36
N CYS A 342 18.32 -3.70 -14.62
CA CYS A 342 18.98 -2.63 -15.39
C CYS A 342 18.49 -2.56 -16.85
N LEU A 343 18.25 -3.71 -17.49
CA LEU A 343 17.84 -3.78 -18.89
C LEU A 343 16.38 -3.33 -19.13
N ASN A 344 15.49 -3.55 -18.16
CA ASN A 344 14.06 -3.33 -18.35
C ASN A 344 13.56 -1.92 -17.99
N GLY A 345 14.44 -0.98 -17.63
CA GLY A 345 14.07 0.40 -17.24
C GLY A 345 13.12 0.48 -16.02
N ARG A 346 12.80 -0.66 -15.39
CA ARG A 346 12.08 -0.75 -14.12
C ARG A 346 13.10 -0.58 -13.00
N SER A 347 13.65 0.63 -12.87
CA SER A 347 14.52 1.07 -11.77
C SER A 347 13.76 1.19 -10.44
N GLY A 348 12.88 0.24 -10.15
CA GLY A 348 12.27 0.12 -8.84
C GLY A 348 13.21 -0.68 -7.94
N ILE A 349 13.77 -0.02 -6.93
CA ILE A 349 14.37 -0.61 -5.71
C ILE A 349 13.48 -1.76 -5.16
N LYS A 350 12.17 -1.74 -5.47
CA LYS A 350 11.16 -2.74 -5.13
C LYS A 350 11.27 -4.10 -5.85
N ALA A 351 12.07 -4.22 -6.91
CA ALA A 351 12.20 -5.48 -7.66
C ALA A 351 13.29 -6.42 -7.12
N GLN A 352 14.27 -5.88 -6.38
CA GLN A 352 15.31 -6.70 -5.76
C GLN A 352 14.82 -7.24 -4.42
N LEU A 353 14.61 -8.56 -4.35
CA LEU A 353 14.19 -9.27 -3.13
C LEU A 353 15.25 -9.18 -2.02
N ILE A 354 16.53 -9.23 -2.38
CA ILE A 354 17.68 -9.06 -1.49
C ILE A 354 18.45 -7.83 -1.99
N SER A 355 18.89 -6.95 -1.09
CA SER A 355 19.64 -5.75 -1.48
C SER A 355 21.00 -6.13 -2.09
N SER A 356 21.51 -5.32 -3.02
CA SER A 356 22.82 -5.57 -3.63
C SER A 356 23.95 -5.54 -2.60
N GLU A 357 23.84 -4.68 -1.59
CA GLU A 357 24.80 -4.55 -0.49
C GLU A 357 24.86 -5.82 0.36
N THR A 358 23.69 -6.37 0.75
CA THR A 358 23.65 -7.63 1.50
C THR A 358 24.20 -8.78 0.67
N CYS A 359 23.93 -8.84 -0.64
CA CYS A 359 24.53 -9.85 -1.52
C CYS A 359 26.07 -9.74 -1.58
N GLN A 360 26.62 -8.53 -1.67
CA GLN A 360 28.07 -8.31 -1.68
C GLN A 360 28.71 -8.69 -0.34
N LEU A 361 28.07 -8.36 0.79
CA LEU A 361 28.51 -8.77 2.12
C LEU A 361 28.51 -10.30 2.27
N LEU A 362 27.42 -10.96 1.85
CA LEU A 362 27.32 -12.43 1.84
C LEU A 362 28.44 -13.05 0.99
N GLN A 363 28.70 -12.51 -0.20
CA GLN A 363 29.78 -12.99 -1.07
C GLN A 363 31.16 -12.82 -0.41
N ALA A 364 31.44 -11.66 0.18
CA ALA A 364 32.71 -11.39 0.86
C ALA A 364 32.93 -12.31 2.07
N GLU A 365 31.89 -12.61 2.84
CA GLU A 365 31.94 -13.55 3.97
C GLU A 365 32.22 -14.99 3.52
N VAL A 366 31.53 -15.47 2.48
CA VAL A 366 31.77 -16.81 1.92
C VAL A 366 33.20 -16.92 1.38
N GLU A 367 33.65 -15.93 0.63
CA GLU A 367 35.03 -15.88 0.13
C GLU A 367 36.05 -15.82 1.27
N GLY A 368 35.77 -15.07 2.33
CA GLY A 368 36.61 -15.00 3.53
C GLY A 368 36.76 -16.34 4.24
N ILE A 369 35.66 -17.08 4.42
CA ILE A 369 35.67 -18.43 5.03
C ILE A 369 36.48 -19.40 4.16
N LEU A 370 36.24 -19.37 2.85
CA LEU A 370 36.96 -20.20 1.88
C LEU A 370 38.46 -19.87 1.89
N ILE A 371 38.85 -18.59 1.88
CA ILE A 371 40.26 -18.18 1.91
C ILE A 371 40.96 -18.67 3.19
N LYS A 372 40.30 -18.57 4.37
CA LYS A 372 40.86 -19.09 5.62
C LYS A 372 41.06 -20.61 5.57
N CYS A 373 40.04 -21.34 5.12
CA CYS A 373 40.13 -22.80 5.02
C CYS A 373 41.16 -23.25 3.95
N LEU A 374 41.37 -22.46 2.89
CA LEU A 374 42.45 -22.67 1.91
C LEU A 374 43.83 -22.48 2.52
N GLN A 375 44.01 -21.47 3.38
CA GLN A 375 45.28 -21.22 4.04
C GLN A 375 45.70 -22.40 4.94
N GLU A 376 44.73 -23.05 5.57
CA GLU A 376 44.94 -24.22 6.43
C GLU A 376 45.18 -25.51 5.63
N ASN A 377 44.59 -25.63 4.43
CA ASN A 377 44.55 -26.89 3.66
C ASN A 377 45.27 -26.82 2.29
N LYS A 378 46.30 -25.96 2.16
CA LYS A 378 47.00 -25.70 0.89
C LYS A 378 47.49 -26.96 0.18
N GLU A 379 48.05 -27.90 0.94
CA GLU A 379 48.62 -29.13 0.38
C GLU A 379 47.58 -30.03 -0.28
N LEU A 380 46.34 -30.05 0.25
CA LEU A 380 45.27 -30.90 -0.28
C LEU A 380 44.83 -30.45 -1.68
N VAL A 381 44.70 -29.14 -1.88
CA VAL A 381 44.33 -28.55 -3.16
C VAL A 381 45.46 -28.72 -4.19
N GLN A 382 46.72 -28.53 -3.78
CA GLN A 382 47.87 -28.76 -4.65
C GLN A 382 48.02 -30.23 -5.07
N ARG A 383 47.83 -31.18 -4.15
CA ARG A 383 47.88 -32.63 -4.47
C ARG A 383 46.78 -33.03 -5.45
N TYR A 384 45.59 -32.45 -5.36
CA TYR A 384 44.52 -32.72 -6.32
C TYR A 384 44.80 -32.10 -7.69
N LEU A 385 45.26 -30.84 -7.76
CA LEU A 385 45.54 -30.15 -9.02
C LEU A 385 46.75 -30.72 -9.78
N ILE A 386 47.78 -31.16 -9.07
CA ILE A 386 49.05 -31.65 -9.66
C ILE A 386 49.03 -33.17 -9.86
N GLN A 387 48.53 -33.93 -8.87
CA GLN A 387 48.62 -35.41 -8.87
C GLN A 387 47.30 -36.11 -9.15
N GLY A 388 46.17 -35.39 -9.18
CA GLY A 388 44.84 -35.98 -9.38
C GLY A 388 44.37 -36.91 -8.26
N LYS A 389 45.06 -36.92 -7.10
CA LYS A 389 44.73 -37.81 -5.98
C LYS A 389 43.60 -37.26 -5.13
N GLN A 390 42.62 -38.10 -4.82
CA GLN A 390 41.51 -37.76 -3.94
C GLN A 390 41.93 -37.94 -2.46
N PRO A 391 41.46 -37.08 -1.54
CA PRO A 391 41.72 -37.23 -0.11
C PRO A 391 41.05 -38.49 0.46
N HIS A 392 41.65 -39.09 1.49
CA HIS A 392 41.19 -40.33 2.12
C HIS A 392 40.10 -40.12 3.18
N THR A 393 40.01 -38.91 3.73
CA THR A 393 39.11 -38.49 4.81
C THR A 393 37.88 -37.78 4.24
N LYS A 394 36.69 -38.11 4.77
CA LYS A 394 35.40 -37.53 4.31
C LYS A 394 35.36 -36.00 4.48
N GLU A 395 35.97 -35.47 5.54
CA GLU A 395 36.03 -34.03 5.83
C GLU A 395 36.91 -33.28 4.83
N ASP A 396 38.07 -33.84 4.49
CA ASP A 396 38.99 -33.24 3.53
C ASP A 396 38.44 -33.32 2.10
N PHE A 397 37.67 -34.38 1.80
CA PHE A 397 36.89 -34.46 0.57
C PHE A 397 35.80 -33.39 0.51
N ALA A 398 35.06 -33.17 1.60
CA ALA A 398 34.04 -32.13 1.67
C ALA A 398 34.64 -30.72 1.48
N LYS A 399 35.74 -30.40 2.17
CA LYS A 399 36.47 -29.14 2.02
C LYS A 399 36.95 -28.94 0.58
N LEU A 400 37.57 -29.96 -0.01
CA LEU A 400 38.05 -29.91 -1.40
C LEU A 400 36.89 -29.74 -2.41
N ALA A 401 35.78 -30.45 -2.22
CA ALA A 401 34.59 -30.32 -3.05
C ALA A 401 33.98 -28.91 -2.95
N CYS A 402 33.95 -28.30 -1.75
CA CYS A 402 33.54 -26.91 -1.56
C CYS A 402 34.38 -25.93 -2.40
N PHE A 403 35.70 -26.08 -2.38
CA PHE A 403 36.60 -25.23 -3.17
C PHE A 403 36.43 -25.38 -4.67
N LEU A 404 36.39 -26.62 -5.16
CA LEU A 404 36.22 -26.88 -6.58
C LEU A 404 34.88 -26.33 -7.09
N ASN A 405 33.81 -26.53 -6.30
CA ASN A 405 32.47 -26.11 -6.67
C ASN A 405 32.31 -24.58 -6.65
N TYR A 406 32.88 -23.88 -5.66
CA TYR A 406 32.73 -22.43 -5.57
C TYR A 406 33.49 -21.71 -6.69
N PHE A 407 34.76 -22.05 -6.90
CA PHE A 407 35.63 -21.42 -7.91
C PHE A 407 35.49 -22.00 -9.32
N HIS A 408 34.55 -22.92 -9.54
CA HIS A 408 34.32 -23.58 -10.83
C HIS A 408 35.56 -24.28 -11.41
N LEU A 409 36.37 -24.90 -10.55
CA LEU A 409 37.60 -25.57 -10.99
C LEU A 409 37.24 -26.87 -11.75
N PRO A 410 37.77 -27.07 -12.97
CA PRO A 410 37.52 -28.29 -13.75
C PRO A 410 38.17 -29.53 -13.11
N SER A 411 37.71 -30.72 -13.50
CA SER A 411 38.28 -32.00 -13.04
C SER A 411 39.74 -32.15 -13.46
N ALA A 412 40.54 -32.87 -12.67
CA ALA A 412 41.96 -33.09 -12.95
C ALA A 412 42.22 -33.66 -14.37
N ALA A 413 41.31 -34.51 -14.88
CA ALA A 413 41.34 -35.05 -16.24
C ALA A 413 41.11 -34.00 -17.34
N ARG A 414 40.30 -32.96 -17.07
CA ARG A 414 40.11 -31.82 -17.98
C ARG A 414 41.33 -30.89 -17.97
N ILE A 415 41.94 -30.70 -16.80
CA ILE A 415 43.16 -29.89 -16.64
C ILE A 415 44.34 -30.53 -17.40
N SER A 416 44.52 -31.84 -17.28
CA SER A 416 45.55 -32.57 -18.03
C SER A 416 45.27 -32.58 -19.54
N ALA A 417 44.01 -32.71 -19.97
CA ALA A 417 43.64 -32.58 -21.38
C ALA A 417 43.92 -31.18 -21.96
N LEU A 418 43.73 -30.12 -21.18
CA LEU A 418 44.01 -28.73 -21.59
C LEU A 418 45.51 -28.44 -21.70
N GLN A 419 46.34 -29.05 -20.84
CA GLN A 419 47.80 -28.97 -20.93
C GLN A 419 48.34 -29.60 -22.21
N VAL A 420 47.71 -30.68 -22.68
CA VAL A 420 48.07 -31.35 -23.94
C VAL A 420 47.71 -30.50 -25.17
N THR A 421 46.73 -29.59 -25.07
CA THR A 421 46.31 -28.69 -26.17
C THR A 421 47.11 -27.38 -26.29
N GLY A 422 48.12 -27.15 -25.44
CA GLY A 422 49.06 -26.03 -25.57
C GLY A 422 48.51 -24.62 -25.29
N LYS A 423 47.28 -24.50 -24.76
CA LYS A 423 46.65 -23.20 -24.44
C LYS A 423 46.93 -22.66 -23.03
N VAL A 424 47.73 -23.37 -22.23
CA VAL A 424 48.08 -22.99 -20.85
C VAL A 424 49.61 -23.05 -20.71
N GLN A 425 50.25 -21.94 -20.35
CA GLN A 425 51.66 -21.96 -19.96
C GLN A 425 51.84 -22.87 -18.74
N SER A 426 52.96 -23.58 -18.71
CA SER A 426 53.24 -24.68 -17.79
C SER A 426 52.93 -24.35 -16.32
N LEU A 427 52.46 -25.38 -15.59
CA LEU A 427 52.20 -25.43 -14.14
C LEU A 427 53.27 -24.79 -13.21
N PRO A 428 54.56 -24.63 -13.53
CA PRO A 428 55.53 -24.03 -12.60
C PRO A 428 55.28 -22.55 -12.27
N VAL A 429 54.55 -21.80 -13.10
CA VAL A 429 54.25 -20.37 -12.84
C VAL A 429 53.22 -20.19 -11.71
N LEU A 430 52.41 -21.23 -11.47
CA LEU A 430 51.44 -21.30 -10.37
C LEU A 430 52.13 -21.51 -8.99
N GLU A 431 53.38 -22.00 -8.95
CA GLU A 431 54.15 -22.10 -7.70
C GLU A 431 54.69 -20.74 -7.23
N SER A 432 54.84 -19.76 -8.13
CA SER A 432 55.44 -18.45 -7.85
C SER A 432 54.45 -17.31 -7.57
N LEU A 433 53.16 -17.50 -7.83
CA LEU A 433 52.14 -16.45 -7.67
C LEU A 433 51.60 -16.44 -6.22
N GLN A 434 51.47 -15.25 -5.64
CA GLN A 434 50.69 -15.11 -4.40
C GLN A 434 49.27 -15.61 -4.67
N TYR A 435 48.70 -16.36 -3.73
CA TYR A 435 47.47 -17.15 -3.93
C TYR A 435 46.26 -16.34 -4.41
N LYS A 436 46.21 -15.03 -4.10
CA LYS A 436 45.20 -14.08 -4.64
C LYS A 436 45.31 -13.89 -6.15
N ASP A 437 46.52 -13.89 -6.69
CA ASP A 437 46.78 -13.76 -8.13
C ASP A 437 46.54 -15.09 -8.84
N MET A 438 46.78 -16.23 -8.17
CA MET A 438 46.45 -17.57 -8.68
C MET A 438 44.94 -17.73 -8.92
N ILE A 439 44.11 -17.32 -7.94
CA ILE A 439 42.65 -17.38 -8.03
C ILE A 439 42.13 -16.38 -9.06
N ARG A 440 42.68 -15.14 -9.10
CA ARG A 440 42.35 -14.14 -10.13
C ARG A 440 42.75 -14.58 -11.53
N TYR A 441 43.89 -15.24 -11.69
CA TYR A 441 44.38 -15.71 -12.98
C TYR A 441 43.50 -16.84 -13.52
N ILE A 442 43.08 -17.77 -12.64
CA ILE A 442 42.14 -18.83 -13.01
C ILE A 442 40.74 -18.24 -13.26
N SER A 443 40.19 -17.40 -12.39
CA SER A 443 38.86 -16.81 -12.60
C SER A 443 38.79 -15.93 -13.87
N ALA A 444 39.83 -15.14 -14.14
CA ALA A 444 39.92 -14.30 -15.35
C ALA A 444 40.12 -15.10 -16.64
N PHE A 445 40.66 -16.32 -16.59
CA PHE A 445 40.84 -17.16 -17.78
C PHE A 445 39.56 -17.87 -18.22
N TRP A 446 38.59 -18.02 -17.31
CA TRP A 446 37.35 -18.76 -17.54
C TRP A 446 36.10 -17.87 -17.62
N GLU A 447 36.18 -16.59 -17.22
CA GLU A 447 35.14 -15.58 -17.48
C GLU A 447 35.32 -14.96 -18.89
N TYR A 448 34.59 -15.55 -19.86
CA TYR A 448 34.28 -15.10 -21.25
C TYR A 448 35.32 -15.32 -22.39
N PRO A 449 34.89 -15.69 -23.63
CA PRO A 449 33.53 -15.52 -24.16
C PRO A 449 32.84 -16.81 -24.65
N GLY A 450 31.58 -16.96 -24.23
CA GLY A 450 30.66 -17.99 -24.72
C GLY A 450 29.26 -17.44 -24.96
N GLY A 451 29.17 -16.25 -25.57
CA GLY A 451 27.99 -15.84 -26.32
C GLY A 451 28.09 -16.41 -27.73
N LYS A 452 27.51 -17.59 -27.95
CA LYS A 452 26.93 -18.05 -29.21
C LYS A 452 25.83 -19.06 -28.89
#